data_AF-A0A660V1S5-F1
#
_entry.id   AF-A0A660V1S5-F1
#
_cell.length_a   1.000
_cell.length_b   1.000
_cell.length_c   1.000
_cell.angle_alpha   90.00
_cell.angle_beta   90.00
_cell.angle_gamma   90.00
#
_symmetry.space_group_name_H-M   'P 1'
#
loop_
_entity.id
_entity.type
_entity.pdbx_description
1 polymer ?
#
loop_
_entity_poly.entity_id
_entity_poly.type
_entity_poly.pdbx_seq_one_letter_code
_entity_poly.pdbx_strand_id
1 'polypeptide(L)'
;MLKMKKNRCLSQIKIALLTNPAGGLNVEYPETNMLNYRDRKNRIHIITLDGVLAADVYERLKTSPKIPRAELVLPTDITKSQISVEDIDNLALDTVKSRLLIIDVRSCTLPRLQRAYNKIVGYNRADFNLYCYTVVIGDGPANLFEQGGDIDDFAPHLAKFRIDYSPAVFFYDPLLHYSHGEKLAMGIDRDKSIPQTIPHRLKKGFESQGEQVTVEDVRRYFRAEGAPDDKKRAKKRRRLGRLAKLYRKKITKQFPEVADELVKCLKKSGYSFTGEALPLNTYPFYFEEWVAELLEKAKKAISA
;
A
#
# COMPACT_ATOMS: atom_id res chain seq x y z
N MET A 1 -9.35 -67.10 -18.76
CA MET A 1 -10.21 -67.51 -17.63
C MET A 1 -9.66 -66.89 -16.36
N LEU A 2 -10.16 -65.72 -15.94
CA LEU A 2 -10.07 -65.22 -14.55
C LEU A 2 -11.01 -63.99 -14.45
N LYS A 3 -11.99 -64.11 -13.57
CA LYS A 3 -13.09 -63.16 -13.34
C LYS A 3 -13.18 -62.89 -11.83
N MET A 4 -13.50 -61.64 -11.48
CA MET A 4 -14.00 -61.13 -10.19
C MET A 4 -12.96 -60.98 -9.06
N LYS A 5 -12.98 -59.93 -8.20
CA LYS A 5 -14.09 -59.16 -7.62
C LYS A 5 -13.74 -57.67 -7.34
N LYS A 6 -14.78 -56.82 -7.42
CA LYS A 6 -14.91 -55.47 -6.82
C LYS A 6 -15.15 -55.57 -5.30
N ASN A 7 -14.66 -54.62 -4.49
CA ASN A 7 -15.46 -53.59 -3.79
C ASN A 7 -14.76 -52.94 -2.57
N ARG A 8 -14.86 -51.60 -2.54
CA ARG A 8 -15.19 -50.66 -1.45
C ARG A 8 -14.54 -50.85 -0.07
N CYS A 9 -13.76 -49.84 0.33
CA CYS A 9 -13.44 -49.52 1.71
C CYS A 9 -14.15 -48.20 2.09
N LEU A 10 -15.05 -48.25 3.07
CA LEU A 10 -15.74 -47.11 3.67
C LEU A 10 -15.73 -47.30 5.20
N SER A 11 -15.21 -46.27 5.87
CA SER A 11 -15.62 -45.73 7.18
C SER A 11 -15.85 -46.69 8.36
N GLN A 12 -14.95 -46.68 9.35
CA GLN A 12 -15.32 -46.83 10.77
C GLN A 12 -14.31 -46.08 11.68
N ILE A 13 -14.69 -44.90 12.19
CA ILE A 13 -14.13 -44.35 13.44
C ILE A 13 -15.27 -44.38 14.46
N LYS A 14 -15.05 -45.12 15.55
CA LYS A 14 -15.97 -45.32 16.68
C LYS A 14 -16.11 -44.02 17.47
N ILE A 15 -17.34 -43.53 17.59
CA ILE A 15 -17.74 -42.53 18.61
C ILE A 15 -18.09 -43.30 19.88
N ALA A 16 -17.39 -43.01 20.98
CA ALA A 16 -17.79 -43.45 22.32
C ALA A 16 -18.83 -42.48 22.87
N LEU A 17 -20.06 -42.97 23.04
CA LEU A 17 -21.12 -42.31 23.79
C LEU A 17 -20.92 -42.58 25.28
N LEU A 18 -20.64 -41.54 26.06
CA LEU A 18 -20.90 -41.52 27.50
C LEU A 18 -22.04 -40.54 27.76
N THR A 19 -23.21 -41.08 28.08
CA THR A 19 -24.32 -40.36 28.68
C THR A 19 -24.16 -40.36 30.20
N ASN A 20 -24.35 -39.22 30.86
CA ASN A 20 -24.94 -39.18 32.20
C ASN A 20 -25.82 -37.93 32.36
N PRO A 21 -26.98 -38.02 33.04
CA PRO A 21 -27.99 -36.97 33.14
C PRO A 21 -27.79 -36.12 34.41
N ALA A 22 -28.30 -34.88 34.38
CA ALA A 22 -28.38 -33.93 35.50
C ALA A 22 -27.04 -33.57 36.17
N GLY A 23 -26.39 -32.53 35.65
CA GLY A 23 -25.23 -31.87 36.26
C GLY A 23 -24.57 -30.99 35.21
N GLY A 24 -24.78 -29.68 35.32
CA GLY A 24 -24.28 -28.71 34.36
C GLY A 24 -22.77 -28.86 34.13
N LEU A 25 -22.41 -29.04 32.86
CA LEU A 25 -21.07 -28.78 32.36
C LEU A 25 -21.24 -27.72 31.27
N ASN A 26 -20.98 -26.47 31.65
CA ASN A 26 -20.56 -25.45 30.71
C ASN A 26 -19.31 -26.00 30.01
N VAL A 27 -19.50 -26.55 28.82
CA VAL A 27 -18.39 -26.75 27.90
C VAL A 27 -18.12 -25.37 27.32
N GLU A 28 -17.34 -24.57 28.05
CA GLU A 28 -16.61 -23.47 27.44
C GLU A 28 -15.68 -24.08 26.39
N TYR A 29 -16.14 -24.07 25.13
CA TYR A 29 -15.22 -24.11 24.03
C TYR A 29 -14.37 -22.84 24.13
N PRO A 30 -13.03 -22.92 24.26
CA PRO A 30 -12.23 -21.73 24.08
C PRO A 30 -12.47 -21.27 22.63
N GLU A 31 -13.13 -20.13 22.46
CA GLU A 31 -13.19 -19.40 21.19
C GLU A 31 -11.81 -18.82 20.85
N THR A 32 -10.77 -19.65 20.79
CA THR A 32 -9.51 -19.29 20.16
C THR A 32 -9.66 -19.55 18.67
N ASN A 33 -10.19 -18.55 17.97
CA ASN A 33 -10.12 -18.47 16.52
C ASN A 33 -8.63 -18.39 16.11
N MET A 34 -7.96 -19.55 15.97
CA MET A 34 -6.50 -19.71 15.86
C MET A 34 -5.83 -19.03 14.64
N LEU A 35 -6.61 -18.33 13.81
CA LEU A 35 -6.12 -17.65 12.62
C LEU A 35 -5.93 -16.13 12.81
N ASN A 36 -6.47 -15.55 13.88
CA ASN A 36 -6.45 -14.11 14.10
C ASN A 36 -5.43 -13.69 15.16
N TYR A 37 -4.67 -12.64 14.87
CA TYR A 37 -3.69 -12.05 15.80
C TYR A 37 -4.32 -10.82 16.47
N ARG A 38 -4.94 -11.02 17.64
CA ARG A 38 -5.62 -9.94 18.39
C ARG A 38 -4.66 -9.01 19.15
N ASP A 39 -3.48 -9.51 19.53
CA ASP A 39 -2.46 -8.74 20.29
C ASP A 39 -1.56 -7.86 19.42
N ARG A 40 -2.09 -7.32 18.32
CA ARG A 40 -1.33 -6.45 17.41
C ARG A 40 -0.93 -5.15 18.11
N LYS A 41 0.35 -4.84 18.02
CA LYS A 41 0.99 -3.65 18.59
C LYS A 41 0.69 -2.42 17.73
N ASN A 42 0.83 -1.24 18.33
CA ASN A 42 0.78 0.03 17.59
C ASN A 42 2.05 0.20 16.74
N ARG A 43 2.17 -0.60 15.69
CA ARG A 43 3.33 -0.75 14.82
C ARG A 43 2.89 -0.66 13.36
N ILE A 44 3.73 0.00 12.56
CA ILE A 44 3.56 0.20 11.12
C ILE A 44 4.78 -0.37 10.41
N HIS A 45 4.60 -1.40 9.59
CA HIS A 45 5.67 -1.83 8.67
C HIS A 45 5.57 -1.06 7.36
N ILE A 46 6.68 -0.47 6.93
CA ILE A 46 6.83 0.15 5.61
C ILE A 46 7.62 -0.82 4.75
N ILE A 47 7.01 -1.35 3.70
CA ILE A 47 7.51 -2.52 2.97
C ILE A 47 7.72 -2.14 1.49
N THR A 48 8.95 -1.73 1.17
CA THR A 48 9.35 -1.28 -0.18
C THR A 48 10.83 -1.55 -0.42
N LEU A 49 11.21 -1.80 -1.68
CA LEU A 49 12.62 -1.82 -2.12
C LEU A 49 13.17 -0.42 -2.40
N ASP A 50 12.29 0.57 -2.49
CA ASP A 50 12.64 1.95 -2.80
C ASP A 50 13.01 2.70 -1.53
N GLY A 51 14.32 2.90 -1.31
CA GLY A 51 14.83 3.66 -0.18
C GLY A 51 14.30 5.11 -0.12
N VAL A 52 14.02 5.72 -1.28
CA VAL A 52 13.48 7.09 -1.35
C VAL A 52 12.02 7.11 -0.89
N LEU A 53 11.21 6.13 -1.29
CA LEU A 53 9.84 5.99 -0.78
C LEU A 53 9.85 5.63 0.71
N ALA A 54 10.71 4.72 1.15
CA ALA A 54 10.83 4.31 2.54
C ALA A 54 11.12 5.52 3.44
N ALA A 55 12.13 6.32 3.09
CA ALA A 55 12.50 7.53 3.83
C ALA A 55 11.38 8.58 3.83
N ASP A 56 10.73 8.80 2.68
CA ASP A 56 9.63 9.78 2.57
C ASP A 56 8.43 9.38 3.44
N VAL A 57 8.00 8.11 3.39
CA VAL A 57 6.92 7.60 4.24
C VAL A 57 7.32 7.65 5.71
N TYR A 58 8.51 7.15 6.07
CA TYR A 58 9.01 7.14 7.45
C TYR A 58 8.99 8.56 8.05
N GLU A 59 9.60 9.52 7.37
CA GLU A 59 9.69 10.90 7.87
C GLU A 59 8.33 11.59 7.93
N ARG A 60 7.41 11.31 7.00
CA ARG A 60 6.04 11.83 7.06
C ARG A 60 5.31 11.35 8.30
N LEU A 61 5.39 10.06 8.60
CA LEU A 61 4.69 9.47 9.72
C LEU A 61 5.33 9.87 11.05
N LYS A 62 6.66 9.83 11.14
CA LYS A 62 7.43 10.22 12.33
C LYS A 62 7.16 11.66 12.77
N THR A 63 7.05 12.58 11.81
CA THR A 63 6.88 14.01 12.09
C THR A 63 5.42 14.46 12.12
N SER A 64 4.47 13.56 11.85
CA SER A 64 3.05 13.93 11.80
C SER A 64 2.44 13.93 13.20
N PRO A 65 1.85 15.06 13.64
CA PRO A 65 1.20 15.13 14.95
C PRO A 65 -0.11 14.33 15.01
N LYS A 66 -0.60 13.84 13.86
CA LYS A 66 -1.84 13.04 13.76
C LYS A 66 -1.60 11.56 13.97
N ILE A 67 -0.35 11.11 13.81
CA ILE A 67 -0.02 9.70 13.98
C ILE A 67 0.20 9.46 15.48
N PRO A 68 -0.60 8.60 16.13
CA PRO A 68 -0.34 8.22 17.52
C PRO A 68 1.06 7.60 17.60
N ARG A 69 1.73 7.67 18.76
CA ARG A 69 3.09 7.12 18.95
C ARG A 69 3.15 5.65 18.52
N ALA A 70 3.52 5.42 17.26
CA ALA A 70 3.54 4.13 16.62
C ALA A 70 4.98 3.78 16.30
N GLU A 71 5.34 2.52 16.50
CA GLU A 71 6.64 2.00 16.11
C GLU A 71 6.68 1.88 14.58
N LEU A 72 7.61 2.59 13.94
CA LEU A 72 7.82 2.51 12.50
C LEU A 72 8.91 1.49 12.22
N VAL A 73 8.58 0.45 11.45
CA VAL A 73 9.52 -0.61 11.09
C VAL A 73 9.84 -0.53 9.60
N LEU A 74 11.13 -0.42 9.30
CA LEU A 74 11.69 -0.46 7.95
C LEU A 74 12.29 -1.86 7.67
N PRO A 75 12.46 -2.26 6.41
CA PRO A 75 13.12 -3.54 6.06
C PRO A 75 14.56 -3.62 6.50
N THR A 76 15.24 -2.49 6.58
CA THR A 76 16.60 -2.37 7.08
C THR A 76 16.76 -1.03 7.79
N ASP A 77 17.88 -0.89 8.52
CA ASP A 77 18.31 0.41 9.05
C ASP A 77 18.40 1.44 7.91
N ILE A 78 17.95 2.67 8.21
CA ILE A 78 17.94 3.83 7.31
C ILE A 78 19.36 4.21 6.85
N THR A 79 20.38 3.75 7.58
CA THR A 79 21.80 3.96 7.26
C THR A 79 22.32 3.05 6.15
N LYS A 80 21.65 1.93 5.84
CA LYS A 80 22.04 1.08 4.71
C LYS A 80 21.65 1.73 3.38
N SER A 81 22.55 1.67 2.41
CA SER A 81 22.37 2.29 1.09
C SER A 81 21.35 1.59 0.19
N GLN A 82 21.05 0.30 0.44
CA GLN A 82 20.12 -0.48 -0.38
C GLN A 82 19.28 -1.44 0.46
N ILE A 83 18.00 -1.54 0.08
CA ILE A 83 17.05 -2.51 0.63
C ILE A 83 17.02 -3.73 -0.31
N SER A 84 17.29 -4.91 0.23
CA SER A 84 17.23 -6.16 -0.54
C SER A 84 15.88 -6.86 -0.43
N VAL A 85 15.62 -7.82 -1.32
CA VAL A 85 14.43 -8.68 -1.23
C VAL A 85 14.48 -9.53 0.04
N GLU A 86 15.68 -9.98 0.44
CA GLU A 86 15.89 -10.79 1.64
C GLU A 86 15.55 -10.01 2.93
N ASP A 87 15.90 -8.73 3.01
CA ASP A 87 15.51 -7.86 4.12
C ASP A 87 13.99 -7.86 4.32
N ILE A 88 13.22 -7.76 3.22
CA ILE A 88 11.75 -7.78 3.25
C ILE A 88 11.21 -9.18 3.55
N ASP A 89 11.83 -10.23 3.01
CA ASP A 89 11.45 -11.62 3.26
C ASP A 89 11.61 -11.99 4.75
N ASN A 90 12.67 -11.49 5.40
CA ASN A 90 12.96 -11.70 6.82
C ASN A 90 11.96 -10.97 7.74
N LEU A 91 11.35 -9.87 7.28
CA LEU A 91 10.29 -9.19 8.02
C LEU A 91 8.95 -9.92 7.99
N ALA A 92 8.73 -10.86 7.06
CA ALA A 92 7.40 -11.32 6.71
C ALA A 92 6.60 -11.83 7.92
N LEU A 93 7.23 -12.65 8.78
CA LEU A 93 6.57 -13.17 9.98
C LEU A 93 6.30 -12.10 11.03
N ASP A 94 7.17 -11.08 11.17
CA ASP A 94 6.99 -10.03 12.18
C ASP A 94 5.79 -9.12 11.88
N THR A 95 5.34 -9.07 10.62
CA THR A 95 4.17 -8.28 10.20
C THR A 95 2.87 -8.66 10.93
N VAL A 96 2.75 -9.89 11.47
CA VAL A 96 1.59 -10.33 12.26
C VAL A 96 1.39 -9.53 13.55
N LYS A 97 2.43 -8.81 13.99
CA LYS A 97 2.37 -7.95 15.18
C LYS A 97 1.89 -6.54 14.86
N SER A 98 1.75 -6.16 13.60
CA SER A 98 1.47 -4.78 13.19
C SER A 98 -0.01 -4.54 12.93
N ARG A 99 -0.48 -3.36 13.32
CA ARG A 99 -1.83 -2.88 13.01
C ARG A 99 -1.95 -2.33 11.60
N LEU A 100 -0.83 -1.92 11.00
CA LEU A 100 -0.82 -1.33 9.68
C LEU A 100 0.41 -1.79 8.88
N LEU A 101 0.18 -2.15 7.61
CA LEU A 101 1.23 -2.41 6.64
C LEU A 101 1.11 -1.38 5.51
N ILE A 102 2.23 -0.77 5.12
CA ILE A 102 2.32 0.11 3.95
C ILE A 102 3.14 -0.63 2.90
N ILE A 103 2.51 -1.00 1.79
CA ILE A 103 3.06 -1.91 0.78
C ILE A 103 3.25 -1.15 -0.54
N ASP A 104 4.44 -1.28 -1.13
CA ASP A 104 4.75 -0.74 -2.44
C ASP A 104 4.40 -1.72 -3.56
N VAL A 105 3.37 -1.39 -4.34
CA VAL A 105 2.88 -2.23 -5.44
C VAL A 105 3.20 -1.64 -6.82
N ARG A 106 4.15 -0.70 -6.92
CA ARG A 106 4.56 -0.11 -8.20
C ARG A 106 5.15 -1.17 -9.13
N SER A 107 4.96 -1.00 -10.44
CA SER A 107 5.40 -1.97 -11.45
C SER A 107 6.90 -2.26 -11.44
N CYS A 108 7.74 -1.33 -10.96
CA CYS A 108 9.20 -1.53 -10.86
C CYS A 108 9.66 -2.35 -9.64
N THR A 109 8.84 -2.50 -8.61
CA THR A 109 9.21 -3.22 -7.37
C THR A 109 8.41 -4.51 -7.20
N LEU A 110 7.13 -4.50 -7.60
CA LEU A 110 6.21 -5.59 -7.35
C LEU A 110 6.67 -6.98 -7.87
N PRO A 111 7.18 -7.13 -9.11
CA PRO A 111 7.62 -8.44 -9.60
C PRO A 111 8.73 -9.06 -8.75
N ARG A 112 9.60 -8.23 -8.18
CA ARG A 112 10.73 -8.66 -7.32
C ARG A 112 10.26 -9.03 -5.92
N LEU A 113 9.12 -8.51 -5.47
CA LEU A 113 8.59 -8.68 -4.12
C LEU A 113 7.45 -9.68 -4.02
N GLN A 114 6.97 -10.23 -5.14
CA GLN A 114 5.81 -11.12 -5.16
C GLN A 114 5.91 -12.27 -4.14
N ARG A 115 7.08 -12.91 -4.02
CA ARG A 115 7.30 -14.00 -3.06
C ARG A 115 7.15 -13.53 -1.62
N ALA A 116 7.77 -12.42 -1.25
CA ALA A 116 7.71 -11.85 0.09
C ALA A 116 6.29 -11.38 0.42
N TYR A 117 5.63 -10.73 -0.53
CA TYR A 117 4.25 -10.27 -0.38
C TYR A 117 3.27 -11.42 -0.21
N ASN A 118 3.43 -12.52 -0.95
CA ASN A 118 2.61 -13.72 -0.77
C ASN A 118 2.74 -14.30 0.65
N LYS A 119 3.95 -14.29 1.24
CA LYS A 119 4.14 -14.70 2.64
C LYS A 119 3.44 -13.76 3.61
N ILE A 120 3.66 -12.45 3.47
CA ILE A 120 3.05 -11.41 4.32
C ILE A 120 1.53 -11.48 4.26
N VAL A 121 0.96 -11.56 3.06
CA VAL A 121 -0.49 -11.75 2.87
C VAL A 121 -0.93 -13.06 3.50
N GLY A 122 -0.23 -14.17 3.26
CA GLY A 122 -0.55 -15.47 3.83
C GLY A 122 -0.64 -15.45 5.36
N TYR A 123 0.30 -14.78 6.03
CA TYR A 123 0.28 -14.65 7.49
C TYR A 123 -0.82 -13.71 8.00
N ASN A 124 -1.24 -12.69 7.26
CA ASN A 124 -2.15 -11.66 7.76
C ASN A 124 -3.57 -11.74 7.20
N ARG A 125 -3.85 -12.66 6.25
CA ARG A 125 -5.09 -12.66 5.46
C ARG A 125 -6.36 -12.68 6.31
N ALA A 126 -6.38 -13.42 7.41
CA ALA A 126 -7.52 -13.50 8.30
C ALA A 126 -7.82 -12.18 9.04
N ASP A 127 -6.79 -11.35 9.24
CA ASP A 127 -6.87 -10.10 10.02
C ASP A 127 -7.04 -8.85 9.16
N PHE A 128 -6.89 -8.94 7.83
CA PHE A 128 -6.97 -7.79 6.95
C PHE A 128 -8.34 -7.11 7.01
N ASN A 129 -8.32 -5.79 7.16
CA ASN A 129 -9.48 -4.91 7.39
C ASN A 129 -10.27 -5.22 8.67
N LEU A 130 -9.70 -5.99 9.60
CA LEU A 130 -10.25 -6.25 10.92
C LEU A 130 -9.28 -5.71 11.99
N TYR A 131 -8.17 -6.42 12.21
CA TYR A 131 -7.14 -6.10 13.20
C TYR A 131 -5.85 -5.54 12.56
N CYS A 132 -5.67 -5.79 11.27
CA CYS A 132 -4.56 -5.28 10.46
C CYS A 132 -5.09 -4.58 9.21
N TYR A 133 -4.58 -3.40 8.88
CA TYR A 133 -4.95 -2.69 7.66
C TYR A 133 -3.76 -2.59 6.72
N THR A 134 -4.04 -2.55 5.42
CA THR A 134 -3.04 -2.39 4.38
C THR A 134 -3.27 -1.07 3.63
N VAL A 135 -2.21 -0.29 3.48
CA VAL A 135 -2.14 0.88 2.60
C VAL A 135 -1.23 0.49 1.45
N VAL A 136 -1.70 0.64 0.22
CA VAL A 136 -0.87 0.34 -0.95
C VAL A 136 -0.50 1.63 -1.67
N ILE A 137 0.77 1.74 -2.07
CA ILE A 137 1.28 2.83 -2.92
C ILE A 137 1.69 2.20 -4.24
N GLY A 138 1.06 2.61 -5.33
CA GLY A 138 1.22 2.03 -6.66
C GLY A 138 1.39 3.09 -7.74
N ASP A 139 1.75 2.64 -8.94
CA ASP A 139 1.60 3.44 -10.16
C ASP A 139 0.20 3.22 -10.75
N GLY A 140 -0.05 3.78 -11.93
CA GLY A 140 -1.32 3.61 -12.63
C GLY A 140 -1.27 2.53 -13.70
N PRO A 141 -2.39 2.35 -14.43
CA PRO A 141 -2.44 1.49 -15.60
C PRO A 141 -1.37 1.87 -16.63
N ALA A 142 -0.69 0.88 -17.21
CA ALA A 142 0.45 1.12 -18.09
C ALA A 142 0.11 1.93 -19.36
N ASN A 143 -1.14 1.85 -19.81
CA ASN A 143 -1.67 2.51 -20.99
C ASN A 143 -2.28 3.88 -20.71
N LEU A 144 -2.33 4.35 -19.45
CA LEU A 144 -3.03 5.59 -19.05
C LEU A 144 -2.61 6.84 -19.86
N PHE A 145 -1.38 6.88 -20.36
CA PHE A 145 -0.82 8.00 -21.13
C PHE A 145 -0.66 7.70 -22.63
N GLU A 146 -1.12 6.53 -23.08
CA GLU A 146 -1.01 6.08 -24.47
C GLU A 146 -2.30 6.40 -25.24
N GLN A 147 -2.23 6.35 -26.57
CA GLN A 147 -3.42 6.52 -27.41
C GLN A 147 -4.41 5.38 -27.13
N GLY A 148 -5.64 5.74 -26.75
CA GLY A 148 -6.67 4.79 -26.34
C GLY A 148 -6.64 4.37 -24.86
N GLY A 149 -5.73 4.93 -24.06
CA GLY A 149 -5.79 4.80 -22.60
C GLY A 149 -6.91 5.64 -22.00
N ASP A 150 -7.62 5.07 -21.03
CA ASP A 150 -8.75 5.72 -20.36
C ASP A 150 -8.48 5.83 -18.85
N ILE A 151 -9.13 6.78 -18.19
CA ILE A 151 -9.16 6.80 -16.73
C ILE A 151 -9.82 5.53 -16.19
N ASP A 152 -10.78 4.96 -16.90
CA ASP A 152 -11.51 3.75 -16.47
C ASP A 152 -10.62 2.51 -16.39
N ASP A 153 -9.43 2.52 -17.01
CA ASP A 153 -8.43 1.46 -16.86
C ASP A 153 -7.91 1.31 -15.42
N PHE A 154 -8.14 2.31 -14.57
CA PHE A 154 -7.85 2.19 -13.15
C PHE A 154 -8.76 1.17 -12.45
N ALA A 155 -10.01 0.97 -12.87
CA ALA A 155 -10.90 0.01 -12.22
C ALA A 155 -10.33 -1.42 -12.24
N PRO A 156 -9.96 -2.02 -13.40
CA PRO A 156 -9.33 -3.33 -13.41
C PRO A 156 -7.93 -3.34 -12.76
N HIS A 157 -7.18 -2.24 -12.83
CA HIS A 157 -5.87 -2.11 -12.15
C HIS A 157 -5.99 -2.17 -10.63
N LEU A 158 -6.97 -1.48 -10.05
CA LEU A 158 -7.26 -1.49 -8.61
C LEU A 158 -7.82 -2.84 -8.16
N ALA A 159 -8.68 -3.47 -8.98
CA ALA A 159 -9.25 -4.79 -8.68
C ALA A 159 -8.19 -5.87 -8.45
N LYS A 160 -7.08 -5.83 -9.22
CA LYS A 160 -5.93 -6.72 -9.02
C LYS A 160 -5.38 -6.62 -7.59
N PHE A 161 -5.11 -5.40 -7.12
CA PHE A 161 -4.57 -5.19 -5.77
C PHE A 161 -5.58 -5.50 -4.67
N ARG A 162 -6.88 -5.27 -4.93
CA ARG A 162 -7.96 -5.63 -4.01
C ARG A 162 -7.93 -7.12 -3.66
N ILE A 163 -7.75 -7.96 -4.67
CA ILE A 163 -7.72 -9.43 -4.53
C ILE A 163 -6.46 -9.89 -3.78
N ASP A 164 -5.30 -9.33 -4.14
CA ASP A 164 -4.01 -9.81 -3.67
C ASP A 164 -3.63 -9.28 -2.28
N TYR A 165 -3.96 -8.02 -1.97
CA TYR A 165 -3.45 -7.30 -0.79
C TYR A 165 -4.53 -6.77 0.15
N SER A 166 -5.80 -6.90 -0.23
CA SER A 166 -6.96 -6.40 0.53
C SER A 166 -6.78 -4.96 1.07
N PRO A 167 -6.24 -4.00 0.28
CA PRO A 167 -5.99 -2.62 0.72
C PRO A 167 -7.24 -1.95 1.29
N ALA A 168 -7.05 -1.28 2.41
CA ALA A 168 -8.02 -0.33 2.94
C ALA A 168 -8.02 0.99 2.13
N VAL A 169 -6.88 1.34 1.54
CA VAL A 169 -6.71 2.53 0.70
C VAL A 169 -5.58 2.35 -0.30
N PHE A 170 -5.78 2.87 -1.51
CA PHE A 170 -4.78 2.93 -2.58
C PHE A 170 -4.32 4.36 -2.84
N PHE A 171 -3.01 4.53 -2.96
CA PHE A 171 -2.37 5.78 -3.36
C PHE A 171 -1.63 5.60 -4.68
N TYR A 172 -2.08 6.29 -5.71
CA TYR A 172 -1.36 6.48 -6.96
C TYR A 172 -0.20 7.44 -6.75
N ASP A 173 1.00 7.05 -7.18
CA ASP A 173 2.21 7.86 -7.17
C ASP A 173 2.59 8.32 -8.59
N PRO A 174 2.25 9.57 -8.98
CA PRO A 174 2.56 10.07 -10.32
C PRO A 174 4.06 10.22 -10.58
N LEU A 175 4.90 10.29 -9.54
CA LEU A 175 6.33 10.55 -9.68
C LEU A 175 7.11 9.34 -10.18
N LEU A 176 6.53 8.14 -10.17
CA LEU A 176 7.14 6.92 -10.68
C LEU A 176 6.24 6.13 -11.64
N HIS A 177 5.17 6.76 -12.12
CA HIS A 177 4.40 6.23 -13.23
C HIS A 177 4.97 6.78 -14.54
N TYR A 178 5.47 5.94 -15.44
CA TYR A 178 6.05 6.36 -16.73
C TYR A 178 5.19 5.85 -17.87
N SER A 179 5.02 6.66 -18.92
CA SER A 179 4.44 6.20 -20.19
C SER A 179 5.34 5.17 -20.86
N HIS A 180 4.83 4.46 -21.87
CA HIS A 180 5.62 3.50 -22.63
C HIS A 180 6.82 4.17 -23.30
N GLY A 181 6.61 5.33 -23.93
CA GLY A 181 7.69 6.12 -24.54
C GLY A 181 8.75 6.56 -23.53
N GLU A 182 8.34 6.97 -22.32
CA GLU A 182 9.27 7.30 -21.23
C GLU A 182 10.05 6.07 -20.76
N LYS A 183 9.41 4.91 -20.64
CA LYS A 183 10.07 3.64 -20.26
C LYS A 183 11.06 3.14 -21.32
N LEU A 184 10.81 3.37 -22.61
CA LEU A 184 11.75 3.02 -23.68
C LEU A 184 13.00 3.90 -23.62
N ALA A 185 12.85 5.20 -23.35
CA ALA A 185 13.97 6.13 -23.23
C ALA A 185 14.91 5.82 -22.05
N MET A 186 14.47 5.01 -21.08
CA MET A 186 15.26 4.61 -19.91
C MET A 186 16.22 3.43 -20.19
N GLY A 187 16.11 2.78 -21.34
CA GLY A 187 17.03 1.72 -21.76
C GLY A 187 16.75 0.33 -21.15
N ILE A 188 17.66 -0.61 -21.45
CA ILE A 188 17.51 -2.05 -21.21
C ILE A 188 17.59 -2.42 -19.72
N ASP A 189 18.29 -1.63 -18.89
CA ASP A 189 18.44 -1.89 -17.46
C ASP A 189 17.29 -1.34 -16.58
N ARG A 190 16.21 -0.85 -17.20
CA ARG A 190 15.05 -0.29 -16.50
C ARG A 190 14.42 -1.24 -15.47
N ASP A 191 14.47 -2.55 -15.72
CA ASP A 191 13.86 -3.56 -14.86
C ASP A 191 14.79 -3.98 -13.70
N LYS A 192 16.06 -3.55 -13.74
CA LYS A 192 17.07 -3.88 -12.73
C LYS A 192 17.20 -2.84 -11.62
N SER A 193 16.74 -1.60 -11.87
CA SER A 193 16.92 -0.48 -10.93
C SER A 193 15.64 0.33 -10.75
N ILE A 194 15.51 0.94 -9.58
CA ILE A 194 14.38 1.82 -9.29
C ILE A 194 14.72 3.21 -9.88
N PRO A 195 13.87 3.76 -10.76
CA PRO A 195 14.15 5.04 -11.40
C PRO A 195 14.30 6.17 -10.38
N GLN A 196 15.33 7.00 -10.57
CA GLN A 196 15.60 8.15 -9.68
C GLN A 196 15.06 9.48 -10.22
N THR A 197 14.66 9.52 -11.48
CA THR A 197 14.28 10.76 -12.17
C THR A 197 12.78 10.83 -12.34
N ILE A 198 12.18 12.01 -12.17
CA ILE A 198 10.75 12.14 -12.43
C ILE A 198 10.41 11.97 -13.92
N PRO A 199 9.18 11.53 -14.25
CA PRO A 199 8.74 11.43 -15.63
C PRO A 199 8.88 12.74 -16.40
N HIS A 200 9.32 12.65 -17.66
CA HIS A 200 9.57 13.81 -18.51
C HIS A 200 8.34 14.73 -18.61
N ARG A 201 7.14 14.14 -18.69
CA ARG A 201 5.88 14.91 -18.73
C ARG A 201 5.65 15.79 -17.49
N LEU A 202 6.28 15.47 -16.35
CA LEU A 202 6.20 16.23 -15.11
C LEU A 202 7.32 17.25 -14.92
N LYS A 203 8.46 17.11 -15.64
CA LYS A 203 9.65 17.95 -15.43
C LYS A 203 9.38 19.45 -15.51
N LYS A 204 8.63 19.93 -16.50
CA LYS A 204 8.22 21.35 -16.63
C LYS A 204 7.50 21.92 -15.40
N GLY A 205 6.90 21.08 -14.56
CA GLY A 205 6.27 21.51 -13.31
C GLY A 205 7.24 21.73 -12.15
N PHE A 206 8.48 21.23 -12.27
CA PHE A 206 9.52 21.22 -11.24
C PHE A 206 10.84 21.87 -11.70
N GLU A 207 10.97 22.21 -12.98
CA GLU A 207 12.09 22.97 -13.55
C GLU A 207 12.08 24.42 -13.02
N SER A 208 12.76 24.65 -11.89
CA SER A 208 13.14 25.99 -11.46
C SER A 208 14.65 26.24 -11.42
N GLN A 209 15.51 25.25 -11.75
CA GLN A 209 16.95 25.36 -11.47
C GLN A 209 17.93 24.72 -12.47
N GLY A 210 17.55 24.36 -13.70
CA GLY A 210 18.52 23.89 -14.71
C GLY A 210 19.22 22.55 -14.42
N GLU A 211 18.96 21.92 -13.27
CA GLU A 211 19.47 20.60 -12.88
C GLU A 211 18.43 19.49 -13.11
N GLN A 212 18.92 18.25 -13.24
CA GLN A 212 18.08 17.06 -13.36
C GLN A 212 17.40 16.74 -12.03
N VAL A 213 16.17 17.24 -11.86
CA VAL A 213 15.35 17.02 -10.66
C VAL A 213 15.11 15.51 -10.42
N THR A 214 15.49 15.03 -9.23
CA THR A 214 15.25 13.64 -8.81
C THR A 214 13.90 13.49 -8.09
N VAL A 215 13.42 12.24 -7.98
CA VAL A 215 12.23 11.91 -7.18
C VAL A 215 12.44 12.27 -5.70
N GLU A 216 13.66 12.07 -5.20
CA GLU A 216 14.03 12.41 -3.83
C GLU A 216 13.94 13.92 -3.56
N ASP A 217 14.48 14.74 -4.46
CA ASP A 217 14.42 16.21 -4.34
C ASP A 217 12.98 16.70 -4.26
N VAL A 218 12.12 16.16 -5.12
CA VAL A 218 10.68 16.48 -5.15
C VAL A 218 10.03 16.12 -3.81
N ARG A 219 10.27 14.92 -3.30
CA ARG A 219 9.70 14.47 -2.01
C ARG A 219 10.19 15.32 -0.85
N ARG A 220 11.50 15.54 -0.72
CA ARG A 220 12.13 16.41 0.29
C ARG A 220 11.57 17.83 0.24
N TYR A 221 11.41 18.39 -0.95
CA TYR A 221 10.78 19.69 -1.15
C TYR A 221 9.36 19.69 -0.60
N PHE A 222 8.47 18.79 -1.03
CA PHE A 222 7.07 18.80 -0.58
C PHE A 222 6.87 18.41 0.89
N ARG A 223 7.82 17.68 1.50
CA ARG A 223 7.87 17.44 2.96
C ARG A 223 8.28 18.68 3.77
N ALA A 224 8.76 19.73 3.11
CA ALA A 224 9.34 20.89 3.78
C ALA A 224 10.58 20.56 4.62
N GLU A 225 11.44 19.67 4.10
CA GLU A 225 12.74 19.40 4.71
C GLU A 225 13.60 20.66 4.82
N GLY A 226 14.40 20.74 5.89
CA GLY A 226 15.23 21.89 6.25
C GLY A 226 14.44 23.16 6.66
N ALA A 227 13.11 23.11 6.75
CA ALA A 227 12.33 24.22 7.27
C ALA A 227 12.36 24.23 8.82
N PRO A 228 12.47 25.40 9.46
CA PRO A 228 12.30 25.54 10.90
C PRO A 228 10.95 24.96 11.37
N ASP A 229 10.94 24.31 12.54
CA ASP A 229 9.79 23.54 13.02
C ASP A 229 8.51 24.38 13.17
N ASP A 230 8.64 25.63 13.63
CA ASP A 230 7.56 26.61 13.74
C ASP A 230 6.89 26.93 12.38
N LYS A 231 7.66 26.86 11.29
CA LYS A 231 7.21 27.18 9.91
C LYS A 231 6.97 25.96 9.04
N LYS A 232 7.44 24.77 9.45
CA LYS A 232 7.44 23.55 8.64
C LYS A 232 6.04 23.18 8.17
N ARG A 233 5.04 23.22 9.06
CA ARG A 233 3.64 22.89 8.74
C ARG A 233 3.04 23.84 7.69
N ALA A 234 3.22 25.15 7.87
CA ALA A 234 2.73 26.15 6.93
C ALA A 234 3.42 26.02 5.55
N LYS A 235 4.73 25.78 5.54
CA LYS A 235 5.52 25.57 4.31
C LYS A 235 5.09 24.30 3.58
N LYS A 236 4.90 23.18 4.30
CA LYS A 236 4.36 21.92 3.76
C LYS A 236 3.00 22.15 3.11
N ARG A 237 2.04 22.77 3.81
CA ARG A 237 0.71 23.09 3.27
C ARG A 237 0.79 23.93 1.99
N ARG A 238 1.61 24.99 1.98
CA ARG A 238 1.82 25.84 0.80
C ARG A 238 2.41 25.07 -0.38
N ARG A 239 3.43 24.25 -0.14
CA ARG A 239 4.08 23.44 -1.17
C ARG A 239 3.10 22.40 -1.73
N LEU A 240 2.40 21.65 -0.89
CA LEU A 240 1.37 20.70 -1.34
C LEU A 240 0.25 21.39 -2.14
N GLY A 241 -0.14 22.62 -1.77
CA GLY A 241 -1.07 23.42 -2.57
C GLY A 241 -0.56 23.73 -3.99
N ARG A 242 0.76 23.91 -4.17
CA ARG A 242 1.37 24.04 -5.51
C ARG A 242 1.34 22.73 -6.28
N LEU A 243 1.64 21.61 -5.62
CA LEU A 243 1.55 20.28 -6.22
C LEU A 243 0.13 19.96 -6.69
N ALA A 244 -0.87 20.28 -5.87
CA ALA A 244 -2.28 20.07 -6.21
C ALA A 244 -2.69 20.89 -7.44
N LYS A 245 -2.23 22.14 -7.55
CA LYS A 245 -2.45 22.99 -8.74
C LYS A 245 -1.80 22.39 -9.99
N LEU A 246 -0.58 21.87 -9.87
CA LEU A 246 0.13 21.20 -10.97
C LEU A 246 -0.65 19.97 -11.45
N TYR A 247 -1.03 19.08 -10.53
CA TYR A 247 -1.76 17.86 -10.88
C TYR A 247 -3.15 18.16 -11.44
N ARG A 248 -3.88 19.13 -10.88
CA ARG A 248 -5.14 19.60 -11.46
C ARG A 248 -4.98 20.05 -12.91
N LYS A 249 -3.97 20.88 -13.20
CA LYS A 249 -3.69 21.34 -14.57
C LYS A 249 -3.41 20.17 -15.52
N LYS A 250 -2.71 19.13 -15.04
CA LYS A 250 -2.45 17.91 -15.83
C LYS A 250 -3.71 17.09 -16.06
N ILE A 251 -4.52 16.89 -15.02
CA ILE A 251 -5.82 16.21 -15.10
C ILE A 251 -6.72 16.90 -16.12
N THR A 252 -6.94 18.21 -16.01
CA THR A 252 -7.81 18.96 -16.93
C THR A 252 -7.31 18.90 -18.37
N LYS A 253 -5.98 18.86 -18.58
CA LYS A 253 -5.41 18.74 -19.92
C LYS A 253 -5.60 17.34 -20.51
N GLN A 254 -5.48 16.30 -19.68
CA GLN A 254 -5.45 14.92 -20.14
C GLN A 254 -6.84 14.28 -20.21
N PHE A 255 -7.72 14.61 -19.27
CA PHE A 255 -9.05 14.04 -19.12
C PHE A 255 -10.08 15.18 -18.99
N PRO A 256 -10.25 16.01 -20.03
CA PRO A 256 -11.09 17.22 -19.93
C PRO A 256 -12.54 16.91 -19.57
N GLU A 257 -13.08 15.80 -20.09
CA GLU A 257 -14.50 15.41 -19.92
C GLU A 257 -14.86 15.01 -18.49
N VAL A 258 -13.89 14.47 -17.74
CA VAL A 258 -14.09 13.96 -16.37
C VAL A 258 -13.26 14.72 -15.33
N ALA A 259 -12.68 15.86 -15.72
CA ALA A 259 -11.69 16.58 -14.91
C ALA A 259 -12.22 16.98 -13.52
N ASP A 260 -13.45 17.49 -13.45
CA ASP A 260 -14.06 18.00 -12.22
C ASP A 260 -14.32 16.89 -11.19
N GLU A 261 -14.59 15.68 -11.68
CA GLU A 261 -14.76 14.50 -10.86
C GLU A 261 -13.39 13.90 -10.50
N LEU A 262 -12.49 13.78 -11.47
CA LEU A 262 -11.18 13.17 -11.27
C LEU A 262 -10.29 13.95 -10.29
N VAL A 263 -10.44 15.27 -10.18
CA VAL A 263 -9.70 16.06 -9.15
C VAL A 263 -10.06 15.65 -7.71
N LYS A 264 -11.12 14.85 -7.49
CA LYS A 264 -11.40 14.24 -6.18
C LYS A 264 -10.29 13.29 -5.73
N CYS A 265 -9.47 12.75 -6.64
CA CYS A 265 -8.29 11.96 -6.29
C CYS A 265 -7.22 12.75 -5.49
N LEU A 266 -7.31 14.09 -5.48
CA LEU A 266 -6.46 14.99 -4.68
C LEU A 266 -7.08 15.33 -3.31
N LYS A 267 -8.29 14.84 -3.02
CA LYS A 267 -9.03 15.02 -1.76
C LYS A 267 -8.99 13.73 -0.93
N LYS A 268 -9.33 13.82 0.36
CA LYS A 268 -9.37 12.64 1.25
C LYS A 268 -10.33 11.55 0.77
N SER A 269 -11.44 11.93 0.11
CA SER A 269 -12.45 10.99 -0.39
C SER A 269 -11.94 10.11 -1.53
N GLY A 270 -10.90 10.54 -2.25
CA GLY A 270 -10.47 9.92 -3.51
C GLY A 270 -11.50 10.07 -4.63
N TYR A 271 -11.18 9.46 -5.78
CA TYR A 271 -12.07 9.28 -6.92
C TYR A 271 -12.54 7.82 -6.98
N SER A 272 -13.85 7.59 -7.15
CA SER A 272 -14.45 6.26 -7.17
C SER A 272 -14.76 5.83 -8.59
N PHE A 273 -14.59 4.54 -8.87
CA PHE A 273 -14.95 3.93 -10.15
C PHE A 273 -16.19 3.06 -10.00
N THR A 274 -17.02 3.01 -11.03
CA THR A 274 -18.18 2.11 -11.06
C THR A 274 -17.71 0.65 -10.95
N GLY A 275 -18.27 -0.09 -9.99
CA GLY A 275 -17.95 -1.51 -9.79
C GLY A 275 -16.63 -1.78 -9.04
N GLU A 276 -15.91 -0.75 -8.59
CA GLU A 276 -14.70 -0.91 -7.77
C GLU A 276 -14.86 -0.19 -6.43
N ALA A 277 -14.57 -0.91 -5.34
CA ALA A 277 -14.76 -0.43 -3.97
C ALA A 277 -13.60 0.46 -3.50
N LEU A 278 -12.41 0.28 -4.07
CA LEU A 278 -11.21 1.01 -3.68
C LEU A 278 -11.13 2.36 -4.41
N PRO A 279 -11.19 3.50 -3.70
CA PRO A 279 -11.05 4.79 -4.35
C PRO A 279 -9.59 5.08 -4.71
N LEU A 280 -9.40 5.80 -5.82
CA LEU A 280 -8.13 6.35 -6.25
C LEU A 280 -7.78 7.61 -5.45
N ASN A 281 -6.76 7.51 -4.60
CA ASN A 281 -6.14 8.67 -3.96
C ASN A 281 -4.79 8.95 -4.60
N THR A 282 -4.33 10.20 -4.58
CA THR A 282 -3.01 10.58 -5.11
C THR A 282 -2.03 10.84 -3.99
N TYR A 283 -0.89 10.16 -4.01
CA TYR A 283 0.20 10.40 -3.08
C TYR A 283 0.83 11.80 -3.32
N PRO A 284 1.16 12.58 -2.27
CA PRO A 284 1.04 12.30 -0.84
C PRO A 284 -0.21 12.93 -0.17
N PHE A 285 -1.24 13.30 -0.92
CA PHE A 285 -2.37 14.05 -0.38
C PHE A 285 -3.18 13.21 0.60
N TYR A 286 -3.40 13.74 1.80
CA TYR A 286 -4.16 13.08 2.87
C TYR A 286 -3.61 11.73 3.35
N PHE A 287 -2.36 11.41 3.00
CA PHE A 287 -1.73 10.13 3.35
C PHE A 287 -1.65 9.93 4.86
N GLU A 288 -1.15 10.93 5.60
CA GLU A 288 -1.01 10.86 7.05
C GLU A 288 -2.38 10.80 7.76
N GLU A 289 -3.41 11.44 7.22
CA GLU A 289 -4.78 11.33 7.73
C GLU A 289 -5.36 9.93 7.58
N TRP A 290 -5.14 9.28 6.43
CA TRP A 290 -5.57 7.90 6.21
C TRP A 290 -4.86 6.93 7.16
N VAL A 291 -3.55 7.07 7.30
CA VAL A 291 -2.76 6.23 8.23
C VAL A 291 -3.25 6.38 9.68
N ALA A 292 -3.50 7.61 10.15
CA ALA A 292 -4.04 7.85 11.49
C ALA A 292 -5.40 7.17 11.70
N GLU A 293 -6.30 7.28 10.71
CA GLU A 293 -7.65 6.71 10.79
C GLU A 293 -7.62 5.18 10.86
N LEU A 294 -6.77 4.54 10.05
CA LEU A 294 -6.65 3.08 10.02
C LEU A 294 -6.06 2.53 11.33
N LEU A 295 -5.08 3.22 11.92
CA LEU A 295 -4.55 2.85 13.24
C LEU A 295 -5.60 2.92 14.34
N GLU A 296 -6.43 3.96 14.33
CA GLU A 296 -7.55 4.07 15.28
C GLU A 296 -8.64 3.03 15.03
N LYS A 297 -8.95 2.70 13.76
CA LYS A 297 -9.85 1.59 13.44
C LYS A 297 -9.34 0.26 14.00
N ALA A 298 -8.06 -0.06 13.78
CA ALA A 298 -7.43 -1.26 14.33
C ALA A 298 -7.45 -1.29 15.86
N LYS A 299 -7.18 -0.15 16.50
CA LYS A 299 -7.22 -0.04 17.96
C LYS A 299 -8.61 -0.31 18.51
N LYS A 300 -9.65 0.28 17.90
CA LYS A 300 -11.05 0.09 18.32
C LYS A 300 -11.52 -1.35 18.15
N ALA A 301 -11.12 -2.02 17.06
CA ALA A 301 -11.47 -3.41 16.82
C ALA A 301 -10.92 -4.39 17.87
N ILE A 302 -9.80 -4.04 18.52
CA ILE A 302 -9.22 -4.85 19.61
C ILE A 302 -9.91 -4.57 20.96
N SER A 303 -10.48 -3.37 21.13
CA SER A 303 -11.17 -2.96 22.36
C SER A 303 -12.66 -3.28 22.38
N ALA A 304 -13.21 -3.79 21.28
CA ALA A 304 -14.60 -4.21 21.13
C ALA A 304 -14.70 -5.73 21.25
#